data_AF-A0A0F9R6C3-F1
#
_entry.id   AF-A0A0F9R6C3-F1
#
_cell.length_a   1.000
_cell.length_b   1.000
_cell.length_c   1.000
_cell.angle_alpha   90.00
_cell.angle_beta   90.00
_cell.angle_gamma   90.00
#
_symmetry.space_group_name_H-M   'P 1'
#
loop_
_entity.id
_entity.type
_entity.pdbx_description
1 polymer ?
#
loop_
_entity_poly.entity_id
_entity_poly.type
_entity_poly.pdbx_seq_one_letter_code
_entity_poly.pdbx_strand_id
1 'polypeptide(L)'
;MTRARALKRSREAERRLAKIVGGKRNPSTGIEGTPDVETEEKAFELKSWASLPDWLHAAWEQAERCAAHVGKGPVLVLEARRPGGQNIRFYIQEESEWLKGNRKEAESSTTRTPPDQGDRSNRQSLFLL
;
A
#
# COMPACT_ATOMS: atom_id res chain seq x y z
N MET A 1 11.48 -0.22 29.60
CA MET A 1 11.46 0.86 28.59
C MET A 1 10.40 1.88 28.99
N THR A 2 10.68 3.19 28.91
CA THR A 2 9.69 4.20 29.33
C THR A 2 8.59 4.40 28.28
N ARG A 3 7.37 4.74 28.72
CA ARG A 3 6.22 5.06 27.85
C ARG A 3 6.57 6.13 26.81
N ALA A 4 7.32 7.15 27.20
CA ALA A 4 7.77 8.22 26.29
C ALA A 4 8.62 7.70 25.13
N ARG A 5 9.51 6.72 25.36
CA ARG A 5 10.32 6.11 24.30
C ARG A 5 9.48 5.24 23.37
N ALA A 6 8.50 4.50 23.91
CA ALA A 6 7.58 3.71 23.09
C ALA A 6 6.75 4.61 22.17
N LEU A 7 6.19 5.71 22.69
CA LEU A 7 5.44 6.70 21.92
C LEU A 7 6.30 7.39 20.85
N LYS A 8 7.57 7.73 21.19
CA LYS A 8 8.49 8.32 20.21
C LYS A 8 8.70 7.38 19.02
N ARG A 9 8.91 6.08 19.28
CA ARG A 9 9.14 5.09 18.22
C ARG A 9 7.93 4.82 17.35
N SER A 10 6.71 4.76 17.91
CA SER A 10 5.51 4.61 17.05
C SER A 10 5.35 5.83 16.14
N ARG A 11 5.50 7.04 16.66
CA ARG A 11 5.44 8.28 15.86
C ARG A 11 6.50 8.32 14.76
N GLU A 12 7.71 7.81 15.03
CA GLU A 12 8.76 7.69 14.01
C GLU A 12 8.40 6.66 12.93
N ALA A 13 7.83 5.52 13.32
CA ALA A 13 7.38 4.49 12.40
C ALA A 13 6.25 5.01 11.49
N GLU A 14 5.25 5.69 12.05
CA GLU A 14 4.15 6.30 11.28
C GLU A 14 4.66 7.38 10.31
N ARG A 15 5.63 8.21 10.74
CA ARG A 15 6.27 9.20 9.86
C ARG A 15 7.02 8.54 8.71
N ARG A 16 7.70 7.42 8.96
CA ARG A 16 8.36 6.64 7.90
C ARG A 16 7.32 6.09 6.92
N LEU A 17 6.24 5.50 7.43
CA LEU A 17 5.15 4.97 6.59
C LEU A 17 4.56 6.06 5.71
N ALA A 18 4.22 7.23 6.26
CA ALA A 18 3.70 8.37 5.49
C ALA A 18 4.63 8.76 4.32
N LYS A 19 5.94 8.78 4.55
CA LYS A 19 6.92 9.05 3.48
C LYS A 19 6.94 7.96 2.41
N ILE A 20 6.86 6.70 2.81
CA ILE A 20 6.90 5.54 1.90
C ILE A 20 5.68 5.49 0.99
N VAL A 21 4.50 5.73 1.55
CA VAL A 21 3.23 5.65 0.81
C VAL A 21 2.84 6.96 0.15
N GLY A 22 3.63 8.03 0.30
CA GLY A 22 3.30 9.37 -0.20
C GLY A 22 2.07 9.98 0.49
N GLY A 23 1.76 9.55 1.72
CA GLY A 23 0.56 9.90 2.46
C GLY A 23 0.78 10.97 3.53
N LYS A 24 -0.33 11.33 4.18
CA LYS A 24 -0.38 12.23 5.33
C LYS A 24 -0.52 11.42 6.61
N ARG A 25 0.33 11.71 7.61
CA ARG A 25 0.19 11.13 8.96
C ARG A 25 -0.86 11.92 9.75
N ASN A 26 -1.81 11.23 10.36
CA ASN A 26 -2.79 11.87 11.22
C ASN A 26 -2.29 12.01 12.67
N PRO A 27 -2.67 13.08 13.38
CA PRO A 27 -2.33 13.24 14.79
C PRO A 27 -3.04 12.18 15.65
N SER A 28 -2.35 11.67 16.67
CA SER A 28 -2.94 10.77 17.66
C SER A 28 -3.86 11.56 18.61
N THR A 29 -5.06 11.89 18.15
CA THR A 29 -6.07 12.68 18.89
C THR A 29 -6.93 11.82 19.80
N GLY A 30 -6.82 10.49 19.72
CA GLY A 30 -7.69 9.55 20.45
C GLY A 30 -9.09 9.43 19.87
N ILE A 31 -9.34 10.00 18.69
CA ILE A 31 -10.60 9.86 17.97
C ILE A 31 -10.61 8.51 17.27
N GLU A 32 -11.56 7.66 17.66
CA GLU A 32 -11.77 6.35 17.02
C GLU A 32 -12.10 6.53 15.53
N GLY A 33 -11.53 5.66 14.69
CA GLY A 33 -11.75 5.69 13.23
C GLY A 33 -10.84 6.63 12.44
N THR A 34 -9.92 7.36 13.07
CA THR A 34 -8.87 8.10 12.35
C THR A 34 -7.69 7.18 12.05
N PRO A 35 -7.33 6.93 10.78
CA PRO A 35 -6.19 6.05 10.46
C PRO A 35 -4.86 6.74 10.78
N ASP A 36 -3.82 5.97 11.10
CA ASP A 36 -2.49 6.51 11.39
C ASP A 36 -1.90 7.31 10.20
N VAL A 37 -2.06 6.79 8.99
CA VAL A 37 -1.62 7.41 7.73
C VAL A 37 -2.71 7.24 6.68
N GLU A 38 -2.92 8.26 5.84
CA GLU A 38 -3.88 8.21 4.74
C GLU A 38 -3.28 8.75 3.44
N THR A 39 -3.79 8.23 2.32
CA THR A 39 -3.63 8.76 0.97
C THR A 39 -5.04 9.07 0.44
N GLU A 40 -5.16 9.58 -0.79
CA GLU A 40 -6.47 9.80 -1.41
C GLU A 40 -7.30 8.50 -1.51
N GLU A 41 -6.64 7.36 -1.72
CA GLU A 41 -7.31 6.08 -2.00
C GLU A 41 -7.26 5.08 -0.84
N LYS A 42 -6.30 5.22 0.09
CA LYS A 42 -5.99 4.19 1.09
C LYS A 42 -5.81 4.77 2.48
N ALA A 43 -6.39 4.08 3.47
CA ALA A 43 -6.17 4.29 4.89
C ALA A 43 -5.24 3.20 5.44
N PHE A 44 -4.21 3.62 6.17
CA PHE A 44 -3.18 2.75 6.73
C PHE A 44 -3.18 2.84 8.26
N GLU A 45 -3.35 1.69 8.90
CA GLU A 45 -3.17 1.50 10.34
C GLU A 45 -1.83 0.80 10.57
N LEU A 46 -0.96 1.36 11.41
CA LEU A 46 0.38 0.83 11.66
C LEU A 46 0.49 0.26 13.07
N LYS A 47 0.70 -1.06 13.15
CA LYS A 47 1.10 -1.73 14.39
C LYS A 47 2.58 -2.06 14.34
N SER A 48 3.34 -1.50 15.29
CA SER A 48 4.76 -1.77 15.45
C SER A 48 4.99 -2.68 16.64
N TRP A 49 5.64 -3.82 16.39
CA TRP A 49 6.07 -4.77 17.42
C TRP A 49 7.60 -4.77 17.55
N ALA A 50 8.10 -5.18 18.72
CA ALA A 50 9.53 -5.35 18.92
C ALA A 50 10.09 -6.54 18.14
N SER A 51 9.29 -7.62 18.05
CA SER A 51 9.51 -8.80 17.22
C SER A 51 8.15 -9.31 16.76
N LEU A 52 8.12 -9.94 15.58
CA LEU A 52 6.93 -10.68 15.15
C LEU A 52 6.92 -12.06 15.83
N PRO A 53 5.77 -12.75 15.89
CA PRO A 53 5.73 -14.11 16.41
C PRO A 53 6.61 -15.07 15.59
N ASP A 54 7.25 -16.03 16.26
CA ASP A 54 8.16 -16.99 15.61
C ASP A 54 7.51 -17.77 14.46
N TRP A 55 6.22 -18.10 14.59
CA TRP A 55 5.49 -18.79 13.52
C TRP A 55 5.39 -17.94 12.26
N LEU A 56 5.32 -16.60 12.40
CA LEU A 56 5.24 -15.69 11.26
C LEU A 56 6.61 -15.56 10.58
N HIS A 57 7.69 -15.55 11.37
CA HIS A 57 9.06 -15.62 10.85
C HIS A 57 9.28 -16.91 10.06
N ALA A 58 8.98 -18.07 10.63
CA ALA A 58 9.14 -19.36 9.96
C ALA A 58 8.30 -19.47 8.67
N ALA A 59 7.06 -18.95 8.69
CA ALA A 59 6.20 -18.92 7.52
C ALA A 59 6.75 -18.00 6.42
N TRP A 60 7.30 -16.84 6.79
CA TRP A 60 7.94 -15.92 5.85
C TRP A 60 9.20 -16.54 5.21
N GLU A 61 10.09 -17.13 6.02
CA GLU A 61 11.28 -17.82 5.51
C GLU A 61 10.93 -18.95 4.54
N GLN A 62 9.84 -19.68 4.80
CA GLN A 62 9.34 -20.68 3.86
C GLN A 62 8.88 -20.04 2.54
N ALA A 63 8.18 -18.90 2.59
CA ALA A 63 7.79 -18.17 1.39
C ALA A 63 9.01 -17.70 0.58
N GLU A 64 10.06 -17.21 1.25
CA GLU A 64 11.33 -16.81 0.61
C GLU A 64 12.02 -17.99 -0.08
N ARG A 65 12.16 -19.13 0.61
CA ARG A 65 12.76 -20.35 0.02
C ARG A 65 11.98 -20.84 -1.20
N CYS A 66 10.65 -20.89 -1.11
CA CYS A 66 9.80 -21.29 -2.23
C CYS A 66 9.94 -20.33 -3.42
N ALA A 67 9.96 -19.02 -3.16
CA ALA A 67 10.07 -17.99 -4.19
C ALA A 67 11.43 -18.05 -4.89
N ALA A 68 12.52 -18.23 -4.12
CA ALA A 68 13.87 -18.42 -4.67
C ALA A 68 13.96 -19.67 -5.54
N HIS A 69 13.36 -20.78 -5.11
CA HIS A 69 13.36 -22.04 -5.87
C HIS A 69 12.75 -21.91 -7.27
N VAL A 70 11.74 -21.04 -7.43
CA VAL A 70 11.03 -20.84 -8.71
C VAL A 70 11.36 -19.52 -9.39
N GLY A 71 12.34 -18.75 -8.90
CA GLY A 71 12.77 -17.48 -9.46
C GLY A 71 11.69 -16.37 -9.43
N LYS A 72 10.89 -16.29 -8.37
CA LYS A 72 9.81 -15.29 -8.20
C LYS A 72 9.98 -14.49 -6.91
N GLY A 73 9.16 -13.44 -6.73
CA GLY A 73 9.08 -12.68 -5.48
C GLY A 73 8.24 -13.40 -4.42
N PRO A 74 8.62 -13.33 -3.12
CA PRO A 74 7.88 -13.98 -2.06
C PRO A 74 6.56 -13.24 -1.74
N VAL A 75 5.51 -14.02 -1.52
CA VAL A 75 4.22 -13.56 -0.97
C VAL A 75 3.76 -14.60 0.04
N LEU A 76 3.59 -14.19 1.30
CA LEU A 76 2.97 -15.03 2.32
C LEU A 76 1.47 -14.77 2.32
N VAL A 77 0.67 -15.84 2.26
CA VAL A 77 -0.79 -15.75 2.32
C VAL A 77 -1.27 -16.40 3.61
N LEU A 78 -1.94 -15.62 4.46
CA LEU A 78 -2.63 -16.12 5.64
C LEU A 78 -4.13 -16.26 5.32
N GLU A 79 -4.71 -17.43 5.55
CA GLU A 79 -6.12 -17.69 5.28
C GLU A 79 -6.88 -17.94 6.59
N ALA A 80 -7.92 -17.14 6.83
CA ALA A 80 -8.82 -17.29 7.96
C ALA A 80 -10.12 -17.98 7.50
N ARG A 81 -10.42 -19.14 8.09
CA ARG A 81 -11.67 -19.87 7.84
C ARG A 81 -12.86 -19.15 8.47
N ARG A 82 -13.94 -19.05 7.72
CA ARG A 82 -15.23 -18.52 8.21
C ARG A 82 -16.28 -19.62 8.17
N PRO A 83 -16.85 -20.04 9.31
CA PRO A 83 -17.93 -21.03 9.32
C PRO A 83 -19.08 -20.57 8.42
N GLY A 84 -19.48 -21.43 7.48
CA GLY A 84 -20.61 -21.15 6.57
C GLY A 84 -20.36 -20.07 5.51
N GLY A 85 -19.12 -19.63 5.30
CA GLY A 85 -18.79 -18.57 4.35
C GLY A 85 -17.45 -18.77 3.63
N GLN A 86 -17.11 -17.81 2.77
CA GLN A 86 -15.82 -17.80 2.09
C GLN A 86 -14.70 -17.43 3.06
N ASN A 87 -13.56 -18.11 2.94
CA ASN A 87 -12.37 -17.77 3.70
C ASN A 87 -11.86 -16.37 3.33
N ILE A 88 -11.23 -15.68 4.28
CA ILE A 88 -10.53 -14.43 4.02
C ILE A 88 -9.05 -14.69 3.90
N ARG A 89 -8.42 -14.06 2.90
CA ARG A 89 -6.97 -14.11 2.70
C ARG A 89 -6.34 -12.76 2.95
N PHE A 90 -5.20 -12.79 3.65
CA PHE A 90 -4.32 -11.65 3.85
C PHE A 90 -3.01 -11.93 3.12
N TYR A 91 -2.63 -11.03 2.22
CA TYR A 91 -1.39 -11.12 1.47
C TYR A 91 -0.34 -10.24 2.14
N ILE A 92 0.79 -10.84 2.47
CA ILE A 92 1.90 -10.21 3.17
C ILE A 92 3.11 -10.22 2.24
N GLN A 93 3.75 -9.07 2.10
CA GLN A 93 4.99 -8.87 1.39
C GLN A 93 5.95 -8.07 2.27
N GLU A 94 7.25 -8.28 2.10
CA GLU A 94 8.25 -7.37 2.64
C GLU A 94 8.11 -5.99 1.97
N GLU A 95 8.37 -4.91 2.72
CA GLU A 95 8.36 -3.53 2.23
C GLU A 95 9.19 -3.37 0.94
N SER A 96 10.35 -4.04 0.86
CA SER A 96 11.25 -3.94 -0.29
C SER A 96 10.60 -4.49 -1.58
N GLU A 97 9.93 -5.64 -1.48
CA GLU A 97 9.20 -6.28 -2.58
C GLU A 97 7.94 -5.51 -2.96
N TRP A 98 7.20 -5.04 -1.95
CA TRP A 98 6.02 -4.20 -2.15
C TRP A 98 6.39 -2.91 -2.92
N LEU A 99 7.50 -2.26 -2.56
CA LEU A 99 7.98 -1.07 -3.25
C LEU A 99 8.38 -1.32 -4.71
N LYS A 100 8.93 -2.49 -5.05
CA LYS A 100 9.27 -2.84 -6.44
C LYS A 100 8.02 -2.89 -7.33
N GLY A 101 6.89 -3.33 -6.77
CA GLY A 101 5.60 -3.35 -7.46
C GLY A 101 5.00 -1.95 -7.62
N ASN A 102 4.93 -1.19 -6.54
CA ASN A 102 4.22 0.11 -6.53
C ASN A 102 5.00 1.26 -7.20
N ARG A 103 6.33 1.18 -7.32
CA ARG A 103 7.10 2.18 -8.10
C ARG A 103 6.79 2.14 -9.60
N LYS A 104 6.51 0.95 -10.15
CA LYS A 104 6.21 0.79 -11.58
C LYS A 104 4.90 1.47 -11.98
N GLU A 105 3.92 1.56 -11.08
CA GLU A 105 2.66 2.28 -11.31
C GLU A 105 2.83 3.81 -11.32
N ALA A 106 3.74 4.34 -10.48
CA ALA A 106 4.06 5.78 -10.48
C ALA A 106 4.80 6.23 -11.75
N GLU A 107 5.69 5.38 -12.29
CA GLU A 107 6.44 5.69 -13.52
C GLU A 107 5.58 5.54 -14.78
N SER A 108 4.68 4.55 -14.81
CA SER A 108 3.75 4.30 -15.93
C SER A 108 2.54 5.25 -16.00
N SER A 109 2.20 5.94 -14.90
CA SER A 109 1.18 6.99 -14.88
C SER A 109 1.70 8.35 -15.39
N THR A 110 3.02 8.56 -15.40
CA THR A 110 3.65 9.83 -15.84
C THR A 110 3.80 9.93 -17.37
N THR A 111 3.58 8.84 -18.12
CA THR A 111 3.72 8.78 -19.59
C THR A 111 2.41 8.87 -20.36
N ARG A 112 1.26 9.12 -19.71
CA ARG A 112 0.04 9.46 -20.44
C ARG A 112 0.12 10.90 -20.94
N THR A 113 0.62 11.07 -22.16
CA THR A 113 0.39 12.28 -22.94
C THR A 113 -1.11 12.58 -22.94
N PRO A 114 -1.55 13.79 -22.57
CA PRO A 114 -2.97 14.14 -22.63
C PRO A 114 -3.47 13.95 -24.06
N PRO A 115 -4.72 13.50 -24.26
CA PRO A 115 -5.30 13.39 -25.59
C PRO A 115 -5.23 14.76 -26.26
N ASP A 116 -4.63 14.78 -27.44
CA ASP A 116 -4.62 15.90 -28.38
C ASP A 116 -6.03 16.49 -28.47
N GLN A 117 -6.22 17.71 -27.96
CA GLN A 117 -7.48 18.41 -28.11
C GLN A 117 -7.56 18.89 -29.55
N GLY A 118 -8.04 17.98 -30.40
CA GLY A 118 -8.31 18.24 -31.81
C GLY A 118 -9.13 19.51 -31.99
N ASP A 119 -8.52 20.41 -32.75
CA ASP A 119 -9.02 21.69 -33.25
C ASP A 119 -10.49 21.61 -33.70
N ARG A 120 -11.40 22.20 -32.92
CA ARG A 120 -12.79 22.46 -33.32
C ARG A 120 -12.90 23.86 -33.92
N SER A 121 -12.34 24.06 -35.10
CA SER A 121 -12.58 25.28 -35.88
C SER A 121 -12.83 25.01 -37.37
N ASN A 122 -13.89 24.28 -37.73
CA ASN A 122 -14.62 24.64 -38.95
C ASN A 122 -16.00 23.98 -39.07
N ARG A 123 -17.06 24.71 -38.73
CA ARG A 123 -18.40 24.52 -39.32
C ARG A 123 -19.04 25.89 -39.49
N GLN A 124 -18.70 26.54 -40.60
CA GLN A 124 -19.53 27.60 -41.16
C GLN A 124 -20.23 27.08 -42.42
N SER A 125 -21.55 27.18 -42.38
CA SER A 125 -22.42 27.61 -43.48
C SER A 125 -22.52 26.76 -44.74
N LEU A 126 -23.64 26.05 -44.88
CA LEU A 126 -24.33 25.93 -46.17
C LEU A 126 -25.84 25.77 -45.94
N PHE A 127 -26.57 26.89 -46.01
CA PHE A 127 -28.00 26.94 -46.30
C PHE A 127 -28.13 27.77 -47.57
N LEU A 128 -28.56 27.14 -48.67
CA LEU A 128 -29.24 27.76 -49.82
C LEU A 128 -29.61 26.67 -50.83
N LEU A 129 -30.86 26.20 -50.75
CA LEU A 129 -31.90 26.26 -51.79
C LEU A 129 -33.12 25.45 -51.34
#